data_AF-B6DEM5-F1
#
_entry.id   AF-B6DEM5-F1
#
_cell.length_a   1.000
_cell.length_b   1.000
_cell.length_c   1.000
_cell.angle_alpha   90.00
_cell.angle_beta   90.00
_cell.angle_gamma   90.00
#
_symmetry.space_group_name_H-M   'P 1'
#
loop_
_entity.id
_entity.type
_entity.pdbx_description
1 polymer ?
#
loop_
_entity_poly.entity_id
_entity_poly.type
_entity_poly.pdbx_seq_one_letter_code
_entity_poly.pdbx_strand_id
1 'polypeptide(L)' 'EIVAGFDRTLNKWLSAHGRGLTPDQRKALFFVN' A
#
# COMPACT_ATOMS: atom_id res chain seq x y z
N GLU A 1 -6.84 -15.47 -1.60
CA GLU A 1 -7.34 -14.58 -2.68
C GLU A 1 -6.23 -13.63 -3.11
N ILE A 2 -6.17 -13.29 -4.41
CA ILE A 2 -5.08 -12.54 -5.03
C ILE A 2 -4.89 -11.16 -4.37
N VAL A 3 -5.99 -10.44 -4.11
CA VAL A 3 -6.00 -9.10 -3.49
C VAL A 3 -5.39 -9.09 -2.08
N ALA A 4 -5.74 -10.08 -1.25
CA ALA A 4 -5.19 -10.19 0.11
C ALA A 4 -3.67 -10.44 0.15
N GLY A 5 -3.11 -11.05 -0.91
CA GLY A 5 -1.66 -11.22 -1.08
C GLY A 5 -0.95 -9.90 -1.44
N PHE A 6 -1.59 -9.07 -2.26
CA PHE A 6 -1.10 -7.75 -2.63
C PHE A 6 -1.10 -6.79 -1.45
N ASP A 7 -2.16 -6.78 -0.64
CA ASP A 7 -2.26 -5.94 0.55
C ASP A 7 -1.16 -6.23 1.58
N ARG A 8 -0.76 -7.50 1.74
CA ARG A 8 0.37 -7.85 2.63
C ARG A 8 1.70 -7.30 2.13
N THR A 9 1.93 -7.37 0.81
CA THR A 9 3.15 -6.87 0.19
C THR A 9 3.20 -5.34 0.24
N LEU A 10 2.07 -4.69 -0.06
CA LEU A 10 1.94 -3.24 -0.01
C LEU A 10 2.10 -2.72 1.42
N ASN A 11 1.51 -3.36 2.42
CA ASN A 11 1.67 -2.95 3.82
C ASN A 11 3.12 -3.05 4.30
N LYS A 12 3.87 -4.08 3.89
CA LYS A 12 5.32 -4.17 4.17
C LYS A 12 6.09 -3.02 3.51
N TRP A 13 5.78 -2.71 2.26
CA TRP A 13 6.43 -1.62 1.54
C TRP A 13 6.10 -0.25 2.16
N LEU A 14 4.84 -0.02 2.56
CA LEU A 14 4.37 1.17 3.26
C LEU A 14 5.02 1.34 4.63
N SER A 15 5.38 0.26 5.33
CA SER A 15 6.12 0.35 6.59
C SER A 15 7.52 0.93 6.40
N ALA A 16 8.15 0.75 5.24
CA ALA A 16 9.48 1.26 4.94
C ALA A 16 9.45 2.64 4.25
N HIS A 17 8.48 2.87 3.36
CA HIS A 17 8.45 4.06 2.49
C HIS A 17 7.25 4.99 2.72
N GLY A 18 6.28 4.58 3.54
CA GLY A 18 5.02 5.31 3.75
C GLY A 18 5.11 6.49 4.71
N ARG A 19 6.27 6.77 5.31
CA ARG A 19 6.42 7.88 6.26
C ARG A 19 6.20 9.26 5.63
N GLY A 20 6.53 9.42 4.35
CA GLY A 20 6.35 10.66 3.60
C GLY A 20 5.07 10.74 2.75
N LEU A 21 4.22 9.71 2.78
CA LEU A 21 3.05 9.65 1.92
C LEU A 21 1.83 10.33 2.56
N THR A 22 1.13 11.13 1.77
CA THR A 22 -0.18 11.65 2.19
C THR A 22 -1.21 10.52 2.24
N PRO A 23 -2.32 10.68 2.99
CA PRO A 23 -3.40 9.69 3.02
C PRO A 23 -3.95 9.34 1.63
N ASP A 24 -4.01 10.30 0.71
CA ASP A 24 -4.51 10.09 -0.65
C ASP A 24 -3.52 9.31 -1.53
N GLN A 25 -2.21 9.55 -1.37
CA GLN A 25 -1.17 8.74 -2.02
C GLN A 25 -1.21 7.29 -1.54
N ARG A 26 -1.52 7.06 -0.26
CA ARG A 26 -1.73 5.70 0.27
C ARG A 26 -2.92 5.02 -0.41
N LYS A 27 -4.07 5.69 -0.51
CA LYS A 27 -5.26 5.14 -1.17
C LYS A 27 -5.04 4.84 -2.65
N ALA A 28 -4.26 5.66 -3.35
CA ALA A 28 -3.90 5.42 -4.74
C ALA A 28 -3.14 4.08 -4.91
N LEU A 29 -2.27 3.72 -3.95
CA LEU A 29 -1.54 2.45 -3.99
C LEU A 29 -2.45 1.23 -3.75
N PHE A 30 -3.50 1.37 -2.95
CA PHE A 30 -4.53 0.34 -2.78
C PHE A 30 -5.51 0.26 -3.96
N PHE A 31 -5.61 1.29 -4.79
CA PHE A 31 -6.43 1.29 -6.01
C PHE A 31 -5.70 0.73 -7.24
N VAL A 32 -4.37 0.85 -7.26
CA VAL A 32 -3.51 0.30 -8.35
C VAL A 32 -3.29 -1.21 -8.20
N ASN A 33 -3.30 -1.71 -6.96
CA ASN A 33 -3.37 -3.15 -6.67
C ASN A 33 -4.79 -3.68 -6.89
#